data_AF-A0A316NNM0-F1
#
_entry.id   AF-A0A316NNM0-F1
#
_cell.length_a   1.000
_cell.length_b   1.000
_cell.length_c   1.000
_cell.angle_alpha   90.00
_cell.angle_beta   90.00
_cell.angle_gamma   90.00
#
_symmetry.space_group_name_H-M   'P 1'
#
loop_
_entity.id
_entity.type
_entity.pdbx_description
1 polymer ?
#
loop_
_entity_poly.entity_id
_entity_poly.type
_entity_poly.pdbx_seq_one_letter_code
_entity_poly.pdbx_strand_id
1 'polypeptide(L)'
;MIINSSYQIPKTYNNQTFNPAYISRKAVADTVSFKGIPPLLKRETSLSAESVAEAYKSIMEILSRKTEKGIENIEKEFGDFSFGRGLTFHNCGDNNTSIAVRVPDGKTGRDFLKIVVKQGRSFYKERNVLESFTLNGYNKLVKDDNPNSVFVFPKKIVHANYDTKREVIFQKVLEDLDFSMLKFRKFLEKVKDKDLRAKIFGLKISDMKSLSDISEFYSKADNLLRELPHKQALKLKYEYGDYKIQPRQADYILQNIGEEKCQIYYKTLQNTDEGSLTRLVIYDKNGDIVDGFLIKDGKYLVSNFNKNNFSIIPPKLTFYDENSVREVVPEFCRYLELYKQKLDDFNKFLLNKIAQKNMPNEILQDKKLLKNFDKISEIYSDLTEKFISYNPVKVSKLKNSYQNWNKDNFQRGFGFKTGSNEAVSILKMKGGESDNILRICFSQNGENKYFLINNGMLVQNFNQKYPSLIPEVFKYSSEEEISNSGVYEVLEKALSAIEDFKTYVETPVVPPAHKKVNQKPDVAEKTIKLSKTKDYKNLMKECKTKLGEAMLNAENNLENFNKTMAEIQRKINEFFQKSDSN
;
A
#
# COMPACT_ATOMS: atom_id res chain seq x y z
N MET A 1 4.05 28.33 -9.88
CA MET A 1 2.68 27.94 -10.24
C MET A 1 2.78 26.99 -11.42
N ILE A 2 2.68 25.68 -11.15
CA ILE A 2 2.98 24.60 -12.10
C ILE A 2 1.66 24.19 -12.74
N ILE A 3 1.48 24.46 -14.04
CA ILE A 3 0.32 24.01 -14.81
C ILE A 3 0.67 22.66 -15.44
N ASN A 4 0.15 21.58 -14.84
CA ASN A 4 0.14 20.24 -15.42
C ASN A 4 -1.04 20.16 -16.39
N SER A 5 -0.78 20.05 -17.70
CA SER A 5 -1.81 19.81 -18.72
C SER A 5 -1.58 18.47 -19.39
N SER A 6 -1.99 17.38 -18.74
CA SER A 6 -2.19 16.07 -19.36
C SER A 6 -3.57 16.04 -20.03
N TYR A 7 -3.63 16.55 -21.27
CA TYR A 7 -4.83 16.49 -22.12
C TYR A 7 -4.90 15.09 -22.77
N GLN A 8 -5.88 14.26 -22.38
CA GLN A 8 -6.22 13.01 -23.07
C GLN A 8 -7.45 13.27 -23.97
N ILE A 9 -7.32 12.98 -25.27
CA ILE A 9 -8.42 13.00 -26.26
C ILE A 9 -8.73 11.54 -26.67
N PRO A 10 -10.00 11.19 -26.97
CA PRO A 10 -10.44 9.81 -27.16
C PRO A 10 -9.80 9.17 -28.40
N LYS A 11 -9.27 7.95 -28.25
CA LYS A 11 -8.76 7.14 -29.35
C LYS A 11 -9.92 6.53 -30.14
N THR A 12 -9.84 6.60 -31.47
CA THR A 12 -10.60 5.67 -32.32
C THR A 12 -9.77 5.20 -33.52
N TYR A 13 -9.86 3.89 -33.75
CA TYR A 13 -9.55 3.08 -34.93
C TYR A 13 -8.14 2.47 -35.11
N ASN A 14 -8.06 1.23 -34.58
CA ASN A 14 -7.48 -0.02 -35.11
C ASN A 14 -5.97 -0.31 -35.08
N ASN A 15 -5.68 -1.32 -34.25
CA ASN A 15 -4.92 -2.55 -34.48
C ASN A 15 -3.47 -2.45 -34.99
N GLN A 16 -2.52 -2.65 -34.07
CA GLN A 16 -1.51 -3.70 -34.20
C GLN A 16 -0.88 -4.05 -32.85
N THR A 17 -0.93 -5.34 -32.54
CA THR A 17 -0.34 -6.01 -31.37
C THR A 17 1.18 -5.81 -31.33
N PHE A 18 1.73 -5.45 -30.17
CA PHE A 18 3.19 -5.46 -29.96
C PHE A 18 3.53 -6.40 -28.79
N ASN A 19 4.21 -7.50 -29.12
CA ASN A 19 4.87 -8.36 -28.14
C ASN A 19 6.12 -7.65 -27.62
N PRO A 20 6.37 -7.59 -26.30
CA PRO A 20 7.62 -7.06 -25.79
C PRO A 20 8.77 -7.99 -26.19
N ALA A 21 9.76 -7.44 -26.89
CA ALA A 21 11.00 -8.15 -27.19
C ALA A 21 11.78 -8.36 -25.89
N TYR A 22 12.05 -9.64 -25.60
CA TYR A 22 12.97 -10.13 -24.60
C TYR A 22 14.33 -9.42 -24.71
N ILE A 23 14.76 -8.73 -23.65
CA ILE A 23 16.14 -8.21 -23.56
C ILE A 23 17.00 -9.31 -22.95
N SER A 24 17.67 -10.09 -23.80
CA SER A 24 18.78 -10.94 -23.36
C SER A 24 20.01 -10.06 -23.07
N ARG A 25 20.53 -10.12 -21.84
CA ARG A 25 21.83 -9.56 -21.49
C ARG A 25 22.93 -10.18 -22.35
N LYS A 26 23.76 -9.37 -23.01
CA LYS A 26 25.14 -9.75 -23.35
C LYS A 26 26.06 -8.52 -23.40
N ALA A 27 27.12 -8.65 -22.61
CA ALA A 27 28.45 -8.03 -22.60
C ALA A 27 28.67 -6.61 -23.18
N VAL A 28 29.15 -5.75 -22.28
CA VAL A 28 29.78 -4.46 -22.54
C VAL A 28 31.05 -4.64 -23.38
N ALA A 29 31.20 -3.80 -24.40
CA ALA A 29 32.51 -3.39 -24.92
C ALA A 29 32.48 -1.87 -25.05
N ASP A 30 33.26 -1.19 -24.22
CA ASP A 30 33.42 0.26 -24.22
C ASP A 30 34.06 0.72 -25.53
N THR A 31 33.23 1.24 -26.43
CA THR A 31 33.68 2.07 -27.55
C THR A 31 32.92 3.39 -27.45
N VAL A 32 33.62 4.43 -26.97
CA VAL A 32 33.11 5.79 -26.99
C VAL A 32 33.10 6.25 -28.45
N SER A 33 31.95 6.11 -29.11
CA SER A 33 31.70 6.82 -30.37
C SER A 33 31.20 8.22 -30.02
N PHE A 34 31.95 9.27 -30.38
CA PHE A 34 31.38 10.61 -30.50
C PHE A 34 30.36 10.58 -31.67
N LYS A 35 29.11 10.19 -31.38
CA LYS A 35 28.01 10.44 -32.31
C LYS A 35 27.87 11.95 -32.40
N GLY A 36 28.29 12.52 -33.53
CA GLY A 36 28.12 13.93 -33.84
C GLY A 36 26.71 14.38 -33.48
N ILE A 37 26.59 15.56 -32.86
CA ILE A 37 25.30 16.15 -32.51
C ILE A 37 24.46 16.15 -33.79
N PRO A 38 23.30 15.46 -33.81
CA PRO A 38 22.47 15.39 -35.00
C PRO A 38 22.08 16.82 -35.41
N PRO A 39 22.07 17.13 -36.71
CA PRO A 39 21.85 18.49 -37.15
C PRO A 39 20.48 19.00 -36.72
N LEU A 40 20.47 20.23 -36.20
CA LEU A 40 19.29 20.95 -35.79
C LEU A 40 18.90 21.96 -36.87
N LEU A 41 17.59 22.19 -37.02
CA LEU A 41 17.08 23.33 -37.77
C LEU A 41 17.57 24.64 -37.15
N LYS A 42 17.64 25.70 -37.96
CA LYS A 42 17.84 27.06 -37.44
C LYS A 42 16.73 27.40 -36.44
N ARG A 43 17.08 28.31 -35.52
CA ARG A 43 16.18 28.74 -34.46
C ARG A 43 14.85 29.29 -35.00
N GLU A 44 14.91 30.12 -36.03
CA GLU A 44 13.73 30.74 -36.66
C GLU A 44 12.78 29.69 -37.26
N THR A 45 13.35 28.69 -37.97
CA THR A 45 12.60 27.56 -38.51
C THR A 45 11.96 26.71 -37.43
N SER A 46 12.71 26.45 -36.35
CA SER A 46 12.20 25.70 -35.20
C SER A 46 11.03 26.42 -34.53
N LEU A 47 11.13 27.74 -34.34
CA LEU A 47 10.05 28.56 -33.77
C LEU A 47 8.81 28.58 -34.67
N SER A 48 9.00 28.65 -35.98
CA SER A 48 7.89 28.59 -36.95
C SER A 48 7.19 27.24 -36.92
N ALA A 49 7.95 26.14 -36.82
CA ALA A 49 7.40 24.79 -36.67
C ALA A 49 6.64 24.62 -35.33
N GLU A 50 7.13 25.22 -34.25
CA GLU A 50 6.44 25.25 -32.96
C GLU A 50 5.11 26.01 -33.05
N SER A 51 5.08 27.19 -33.68
CA SER A 51 3.85 27.97 -33.91
C SER A 51 2.78 27.16 -34.65
N VAL A 52 3.17 26.51 -35.75
CA VAL A 52 2.26 25.65 -36.54
C VAL A 52 1.74 24.48 -35.69
N ALA A 53 2.60 23.86 -34.88
CA ALA A 53 2.19 22.75 -34.01
C ALA A 53 1.21 23.20 -32.92
N GLU A 54 1.39 24.39 -32.35
CA GLU A 54 0.46 24.98 -31.38
C GLU A 54 -0.87 25.36 -32.03
N ALA A 55 -0.83 25.97 -33.21
CA ALA A 55 -2.02 26.29 -34.00
C ALA A 55 -2.81 25.02 -34.35
N TYR A 56 -2.13 23.96 -34.78
CA TYR A 56 -2.74 22.64 -35.02
C TYR A 56 -3.50 22.14 -33.78
N LYS A 57 -2.88 22.17 -32.60
CA LYS A 57 -3.52 21.73 -31.34
C LYS A 57 -4.75 22.56 -31.00
N SER A 58 -4.65 23.88 -31.09
CA SER A 58 -5.76 24.81 -30.83
C SER A 58 -6.95 24.55 -31.76
N ILE A 59 -6.68 24.36 -33.05
CA ILE A 59 -7.72 24.05 -34.04
C ILE A 59 -8.37 22.70 -33.74
N MET A 60 -7.56 21.66 -33.51
CA MET A 60 -8.06 20.32 -33.18
C MET A 60 -8.92 20.31 -31.92
N GLU A 61 -8.57 21.12 -30.90
CA GLU A 61 -9.37 21.24 -29.68
C GLU A 61 -10.78 21.75 -29.97
N ILE A 62 -10.92 22.80 -30.80
CA ILE A 62 -12.23 23.34 -31.18
C ILE A 62 -13.01 22.33 -32.02
N LEU A 63 -12.39 21.75 -33.05
CA LEU A 63 -13.05 20.80 -33.95
C LEU A 63 -13.49 19.53 -33.23
N SER A 64 -12.73 19.06 -32.24
CA SER A 64 -13.08 17.87 -31.44
C SER A 64 -14.41 18.00 -30.69
N ARG A 65 -14.84 19.23 -30.42
CA ARG A 65 -16.09 19.56 -29.73
C ARG A 65 -17.29 19.71 -30.68
N LYS A 66 -17.09 19.70 -32.00
CA LYS A 66 -18.16 19.89 -33.00
C LYS A 66 -18.86 18.58 -33.33
N THR A 67 -20.16 18.65 -33.55
CA THR A 67 -20.92 17.56 -34.18
C THR A 67 -20.42 17.32 -35.62
N GLU A 68 -20.74 16.18 -36.22
CA GLU A 68 -20.40 15.90 -37.62
C GLU A 68 -20.98 16.98 -38.55
N LYS A 69 -22.26 17.31 -38.37
CA LYS A 69 -22.91 18.43 -39.06
C LYS A 69 -22.21 19.77 -38.84
N GLY A 70 -21.73 20.01 -37.62
CA GLY A 70 -20.95 21.22 -37.30
C GLY A 70 -19.63 21.30 -38.04
N ILE A 71 -18.94 20.17 -38.24
CA ILE A 71 -17.74 20.09 -39.08
C ILE A 71 -18.09 20.34 -40.54
N GLU A 72 -19.14 19.69 -41.06
CA GLU A 72 -19.60 19.88 -42.45
C GLU A 72 -19.94 21.35 -42.73
N ASN A 73 -20.61 22.02 -41.78
CA ASN A 73 -20.89 23.46 -41.86
C ASN A 73 -19.59 24.29 -41.90
N ILE A 74 -18.61 23.97 -41.04
CA ILE A 74 -17.31 24.64 -41.01
C ILE A 74 -16.57 24.48 -42.34
N GLU A 75 -16.50 23.28 -42.90
CA GLU A 75 -15.85 23.03 -44.19
C GLU A 75 -16.57 23.73 -45.35
N LYS A 76 -17.91 23.82 -45.30
CA LYS A 76 -18.71 24.51 -46.30
C LYS A 76 -18.54 26.02 -46.24
N GLU A 77 -18.53 26.60 -45.04
CA GLU A 77 -18.39 28.05 -44.83
C GLU A 77 -16.94 28.51 -45.03
N PHE A 78 -15.96 27.68 -44.65
CA PHE A 78 -14.54 27.91 -44.89
C PHE A 78 -14.03 26.97 -45.99
N GLY A 79 -14.41 27.27 -47.24
CA GLY A 79 -14.17 26.40 -48.41
C GLY A 79 -12.70 26.16 -48.81
N ASP A 80 -11.75 26.75 -48.09
CA ASP A 80 -10.29 26.53 -48.19
C ASP A 80 -9.75 25.60 -47.10
N PHE A 81 -10.62 24.88 -46.40
CA PHE A 81 -10.26 23.93 -45.35
C PHE A 81 -10.97 22.59 -45.55
N SER A 82 -10.29 21.52 -45.15
CA SER A 82 -10.91 20.21 -44.98
C SER A 82 -10.35 19.47 -43.75
N PHE A 83 -11.24 18.71 -43.10
CA PHE A 83 -11.00 17.96 -41.89
C PHE A 83 -11.19 16.47 -42.14
N GLY A 84 -10.18 15.69 -41.75
CA GLY A 84 -10.23 14.24 -41.83
C GLY A 84 -9.32 13.64 -40.78
N ARG A 85 -8.34 12.83 -41.22
CA ARG A 85 -7.30 12.29 -40.31
C ARG A 85 -6.24 13.34 -39.90
N GLY A 86 -6.36 14.58 -40.37
CA GLY A 86 -5.50 15.72 -40.07
C GLY A 86 -6.17 17.01 -40.54
N LEU A 87 -5.43 18.12 -40.53
CA LEU A 87 -5.91 19.40 -41.04
C LEU A 87 -5.35 19.63 -42.44
N THR A 88 -6.20 20.01 -43.38
CA THR A 88 -5.78 20.34 -44.73
C THR A 88 -6.25 21.74 -45.09
N PHE A 89 -5.31 22.59 -45.49
CA PHE A 89 -5.57 23.93 -45.97
C PHE A 89 -5.32 23.99 -47.46
N HIS A 90 -6.21 24.64 -48.19
CA HIS A 90 -6.15 24.82 -49.63
C HIS A 90 -5.81 26.27 -49.96
N ASN A 91 -5.30 26.49 -51.17
CA ASN A 91 -4.97 27.83 -51.67
C ASN A 91 -3.96 28.58 -50.76
N CYS A 92 -2.97 27.84 -50.25
CA CYS A 92 -1.90 28.37 -49.41
C CYS A 92 -0.77 28.98 -50.25
N GLY A 93 -0.29 30.15 -49.82
CA GLY A 93 0.84 30.87 -50.43
C GLY A 93 0.57 31.34 -51.86
N ASP A 94 1.60 31.91 -52.49
CA ASP A 94 1.50 32.47 -53.85
C ASP A 94 1.24 31.40 -54.92
N ASN A 95 1.60 30.15 -54.62
CA ASN A 95 1.46 29.01 -55.53
C ASN A 95 0.10 28.31 -55.45
N ASN A 96 -0.85 28.81 -54.64
CA ASN A 96 -2.18 28.21 -54.43
C ASN A 96 -2.12 26.70 -54.13
N THR A 97 -1.15 26.29 -53.32
CA THR A 97 -0.94 24.87 -52.98
C THR A 97 -1.91 24.40 -51.91
N SER A 98 -2.06 23.09 -51.77
CA SER A 98 -2.72 22.52 -50.59
C SER A 98 -1.66 21.98 -49.63
N ILE A 99 -1.78 22.33 -48.36
CA ILE A 99 -0.86 21.90 -47.30
C ILE A 99 -1.65 21.09 -46.27
N ALA A 100 -1.28 19.83 -46.11
CA ALA A 100 -1.84 18.96 -45.08
C ALA A 100 -0.85 18.78 -43.92
N VAL A 101 -1.38 18.81 -42.71
CA VAL A 101 -0.63 18.64 -41.47
C VAL A 101 -1.26 17.57 -40.60
N ARG A 102 -0.43 16.71 -40.00
CA ARG A 102 -0.89 15.64 -39.12
C ARG A 102 0.12 15.34 -38.02
N VAL A 103 -0.41 15.03 -36.84
CA VAL A 103 0.31 14.43 -35.71
C VAL A 103 -0.08 12.96 -35.61
N PRO A 104 0.83 12.02 -35.26
CA PRO A 104 0.48 10.61 -35.11
C PRO A 104 -0.59 10.39 -34.04
N ASP A 105 -1.46 9.42 -34.28
CA ASP A 105 -2.52 9.08 -33.34
C ASP A 105 -1.92 8.64 -31.98
N GLY A 106 -2.43 9.20 -30.88
CA GLY A 106 -1.96 8.90 -29.53
C GLY A 106 -0.58 9.47 -29.16
N LYS A 107 0.01 10.32 -30.01
CA LYS A 107 1.27 11.02 -29.72
C LYS A 107 1.08 12.53 -29.66
N THR A 108 2.03 13.22 -29.05
CA THR A 108 2.04 14.69 -29.06
C THR A 108 2.76 15.19 -30.31
N GLY A 109 2.48 16.43 -30.75
CA GLY A 109 3.24 17.05 -31.85
C GLY A 109 4.75 17.09 -31.61
N ARG A 110 5.20 17.02 -30.35
CA ARG A 110 6.62 16.94 -29.97
C ARG A 110 7.26 15.62 -30.41
N ASP A 111 6.49 14.56 -30.61
CA ASP A 111 7.00 13.26 -31.05
C ASP A 111 7.20 13.26 -32.57
N PHE A 112 6.13 13.54 -33.33
CA PHE A 112 6.22 13.79 -34.75
C PHE A 112 5.19 14.80 -35.25
N LEU A 113 5.59 15.63 -36.21
CA LEU A 113 4.71 16.49 -37.01
C LEU A 113 5.00 16.21 -38.49
N LYS A 114 3.99 15.85 -39.26
CA LYS A 114 4.12 15.62 -40.70
C LYS A 114 3.38 16.71 -41.47
N ILE A 115 4.07 17.32 -42.43
CA ILE A 115 3.57 18.37 -43.31
C ILE A 115 3.82 17.92 -44.75
N VAL A 116 2.76 17.89 -45.56
CA VAL A 116 2.84 17.50 -46.98
C VAL A 116 2.19 18.57 -47.83
N VAL A 117 2.92 19.04 -48.85
CA VAL A 117 2.48 20.05 -49.81
C VAL A 117 2.11 19.34 -51.11
N LYS A 118 0.94 19.67 -51.66
CA LYS A 118 0.44 19.10 -52.91
C LYS A 118 -0.12 20.17 -53.85
N GLN A 119 -0.13 19.84 -55.14
CA GLN A 119 -0.84 20.61 -56.15
C GLN A 119 -2.30 20.11 -56.29
N GLY A 120 -3.26 21.04 -56.22
CA GLY A 120 -4.70 20.75 -56.25
C GLY A 120 -5.27 20.27 -54.91
N ARG A 121 -6.60 20.04 -54.86
CA ARG A 121 -7.34 19.78 -53.59
C ARG A 121 -7.37 18.30 -53.14
N SER A 122 -6.99 17.35 -54.00
CA SER A 122 -7.13 15.92 -53.69
C SER A 122 -5.85 15.30 -53.13
N PHE A 123 -5.93 14.73 -51.93
CA PHE A 123 -4.80 14.03 -51.28
C PHE A 123 -4.71 12.53 -51.63
N TYR A 124 -5.61 12.01 -52.47
CA TYR A 124 -5.71 10.60 -52.84
C TYR A 124 -4.72 10.13 -53.92
N LYS A 125 -4.16 11.04 -54.72
CA LYS A 125 -3.16 10.72 -55.75
C LYS A 125 -1.76 11.12 -55.28
N GLU A 126 -0.85 10.15 -55.20
CA GLU A 126 0.54 10.37 -54.76
C GLU A 126 1.34 11.22 -55.77
N ARG A 127 0.92 11.26 -57.04
CA ARG A 127 1.64 11.93 -58.16
C ARG A 127 1.69 13.47 -58.08
N ASN A 128 1.00 14.09 -57.12
CA ASN A 128 0.88 15.55 -57.02
C ASN A 128 1.58 16.12 -55.77
N VAL A 129 2.44 15.34 -55.11
CA VAL A 129 3.23 15.81 -53.95
C VAL A 129 4.37 16.68 -54.45
N LEU A 130 4.43 17.91 -53.96
CA LEU A 130 5.50 18.86 -54.25
C LEU A 130 6.60 18.74 -53.20
N GLU A 131 6.21 18.76 -51.92
CA GLU A 131 7.14 18.74 -50.80
C GLU A 131 6.61 17.92 -49.63
N SER A 132 7.51 17.38 -48.82
CA SER A 132 7.15 16.59 -47.63
C SER A 132 8.21 16.69 -46.54
N PHE A 133 7.72 16.93 -45.32
CA PHE A 133 8.53 17.15 -44.13
C PHE A 133 7.94 16.38 -42.95
N THR A 134 8.79 15.61 -42.28
CA THR A 134 8.46 14.99 -41.01
C THR A 134 9.46 15.47 -39.97
N LEU A 135 8.94 16.04 -38.89
CA LEU A 135 9.71 16.59 -37.79
C LEU A 135 9.65 15.69 -36.57
N ASN A 136 10.69 15.72 -35.75
CA ASN A 136 10.71 15.20 -34.38
C ASN A 136 11.22 16.31 -33.46
N GLY A 137 10.52 16.57 -32.34
CA GLY A 137 10.90 17.62 -31.39
C GLY A 137 10.84 19.05 -31.95
N TYR A 138 10.13 19.27 -33.06
CA TYR A 138 10.00 20.53 -33.81
C TYR A 138 11.28 21.15 -34.38
N ASN A 139 12.45 20.65 -33.99
CA ASN A 139 13.75 21.21 -34.37
C ASN A 139 14.60 20.26 -35.22
N LYS A 140 14.06 19.08 -35.60
CA LYS A 140 14.78 18.08 -36.40
C LYS A 140 13.91 17.49 -37.50
N LEU A 141 14.43 17.46 -38.72
CA LEU A 141 13.86 16.68 -39.81
C LEU A 141 14.29 15.21 -39.71
N VAL A 142 13.35 14.31 -39.95
CA VAL A 142 13.58 12.86 -39.99
C VAL A 142 13.31 12.30 -41.38
N LYS A 143 13.97 11.19 -41.70
CA LYS A 143 13.68 10.43 -42.92
C LYS A 143 12.30 9.80 -42.80
N ASP A 144 11.52 9.95 -43.86
CA ASP A 144 10.16 9.44 -43.95
C ASP A 144 10.13 8.08 -44.65
N ASP A 145 9.40 7.12 -44.08
CA ASP A 145 9.21 5.80 -44.69
C ASP A 145 8.37 5.90 -45.98
N ASN A 146 7.44 6.87 -46.06
CA ASN A 146 6.69 7.21 -47.26
C ASN A 146 6.38 8.73 -47.29
N PRO A 147 7.21 9.56 -47.95
CA PRO A 147 7.08 11.01 -47.93
C PRO A 147 5.77 11.50 -48.58
N ASN A 148 5.18 10.72 -49.48
CA ASN A 148 4.00 11.15 -50.25
C ASN A 148 2.67 10.99 -49.48
N SER A 149 2.68 10.30 -48.34
CA SER A 149 1.50 9.96 -47.54
C SER A 149 1.51 10.63 -46.17
N VAL A 150 0.58 11.57 -45.94
CA VAL A 150 0.40 12.25 -44.65
C VAL A 150 0.09 11.26 -43.50
N PHE A 151 -0.35 10.04 -43.83
CA PHE A 151 -0.82 9.07 -42.83
C PHE A 151 0.25 8.09 -42.36
N VAL A 152 1.41 8.05 -43.02
CA VAL A 152 2.52 7.15 -42.67
C VAL A 152 3.55 7.94 -41.89
N PHE A 153 3.92 7.43 -40.71
CA PHE A 153 4.98 7.99 -39.88
C PHE A 153 6.17 7.01 -39.80
N PRO A 154 7.40 7.51 -39.59
CA PRO A 154 8.58 6.66 -39.52
C PRO A 154 8.48 5.64 -38.38
N LYS A 155 8.73 4.35 -38.67
CA LYS A 155 8.78 3.28 -37.66
C LYS A 155 9.99 3.40 -36.74
N LYS A 156 11.08 4.02 -37.22
CA LYS A 156 12.31 4.29 -36.47
C LYS A 156 12.75 5.73 -36.70
N ILE A 157 13.27 6.39 -35.67
CA ILE A 157 13.82 7.74 -35.80
C ILE A 157 15.17 7.64 -36.52
N VAL A 158 15.19 8.07 -37.78
CA VAL A 158 16.41 8.22 -38.57
C VAL A 158 16.48 9.68 -39.00
N HIS A 159 17.48 10.42 -38.52
CA HIS A 159 17.61 11.84 -38.86
C HIS A 159 17.99 12.01 -40.34
N ALA A 160 17.40 13.02 -40.98
CA ALA A 160 17.83 13.44 -42.30
C ALA A 160 19.20 14.15 -42.20
N ASN A 161 19.98 14.12 -43.27
CA ASN A 161 21.16 14.98 -43.36
C ASN A 161 20.67 16.44 -43.42
N TYR A 162 21.40 17.34 -42.76
CA TYR A 162 21.11 18.76 -42.85
C TYR A 162 21.26 19.23 -44.29
N ASP A 163 20.26 19.95 -44.78
CA ASP A 163 20.26 20.55 -46.11
C ASP A 163 19.65 21.95 -46.00
N THR A 164 20.51 22.96 -46.10
CA THR A 164 20.11 24.37 -46.02
C THR A 164 19.08 24.74 -47.07
N LYS A 165 19.13 24.15 -48.29
CA LYS A 165 18.14 24.45 -49.34
C LYS A 165 16.77 23.89 -48.95
N ARG A 166 16.75 22.65 -48.46
CA ARG A 166 15.54 22.00 -47.98
C ARG A 166 14.92 22.73 -46.79
N GLU A 167 15.74 23.25 -45.89
CA GLU A 167 15.27 24.06 -44.77
C GLU A 167 14.64 25.39 -45.24
N VAL A 168 15.23 26.08 -46.22
CA VAL A 168 14.65 27.31 -46.78
C VAL A 168 13.27 27.05 -47.40
N ILE A 169 13.12 25.94 -48.14
CA ILE A 169 11.82 25.54 -48.70
C ILE A 169 10.84 25.24 -47.56
N PHE A 170 11.28 24.51 -46.54
CA PHE A 170 10.45 24.18 -45.39
C PHE A 170 9.97 25.42 -44.63
N GLN A 171 10.84 26.42 -44.44
CA GLN A 171 10.49 27.68 -43.80
C GLN A 171 9.38 28.41 -44.57
N LYS A 172 9.48 28.49 -45.90
CA LYS A 172 8.42 29.11 -46.73
C LYS A 172 7.08 28.37 -46.59
N VAL A 173 7.12 27.04 -46.56
CA VAL A 173 5.92 26.20 -46.34
C VAL A 173 5.30 26.45 -44.97
N LEU A 174 6.11 26.64 -43.93
CA LEU A 174 5.64 26.97 -42.59
C LEU A 174 4.97 28.34 -42.55
N GLU A 175 5.53 29.36 -43.21
CA GLU A 175 4.95 30.70 -43.29
C GLU A 175 3.59 30.70 -43.98
N ASP A 176 3.48 30.03 -45.13
CA ASP A 176 2.24 29.91 -45.89
C ASP A 176 1.16 29.16 -45.10
N LEU A 177 1.57 28.14 -44.34
CA LEU A 177 0.68 27.35 -43.47
C LEU A 177 0.23 28.14 -42.23
N ASP A 178 1.15 28.83 -41.55
CA ASP A 178 0.83 29.61 -40.35
C ASP A 178 -0.18 30.73 -40.66
N PHE A 179 -0.01 31.42 -41.79
CA PHE A 179 -0.96 32.41 -42.26
C PHE A 179 -2.36 31.83 -42.52
N SER A 180 -2.42 30.65 -43.14
CA SER A 180 -3.68 29.95 -43.43
C SER A 180 -4.37 29.47 -42.15
N MET A 181 -3.60 28.90 -41.21
CA MET A 181 -4.08 28.52 -39.88
C MET A 181 -4.55 29.73 -39.06
N LEU A 182 -3.90 30.89 -39.17
CA LEU A 182 -4.34 32.10 -38.50
C LEU A 182 -5.70 32.58 -39.01
N LYS A 183 -5.91 32.60 -40.34
CA LYS A 183 -7.22 32.91 -40.94
C LYS A 183 -8.30 31.95 -40.44
N PHE A 184 -8.00 30.66 -40.43
CA PHE A 184 -8.95 29.65 -39.98
C PHE A 184 -9.26 29.75 -38.49
N ARG A 185 -8.26 29.98 -37.62
CA ARG A 185 -8.48 30.22 -36.18
C ARG A 185 -9.39 31.42 -35.94
N LYS A 186 -9.20 32.53 -36.68
CA LYS A 186 -10.09 33.70 -36.61
C LYS A 186 -11.53 33.38 -37.04
N PHE A 187 -11.71 32.48 -38.01
CA PHE A 187 -13.03 31.99 -38.39
C PHE A 187 -13.63 31.10 -37.29
N LEU A 188 -12.87 30.11 -36.81
CA LEU A 188 -13.30 29.17 -35.77
C LEU A 188 -13.74 29.88 -34.51
N GLU A 189 -13.06 30.96 -34.11
CA GLU A 189 -13.44 31.75 -32.93
C GLU A 189 -14.88 32.30 -33.04
N LYS A 190 -15.33 32.67 -34.24
CA LYS A 190 -16.69 33.19 -34.49
C LYS A 190 -17.76 32.11 -34.38
N VAL A 191 -17.40 30.86 -34.66
CA VAL A 191 -18.32 29.72 -34.67
C VAL A 191 -18.06 28.76 -33.52
N LYS A 192 -17.17 29.08 -32.57
CA LYS A 192 -16.66 28.15 -31.57
C LYS A 192 -17.76 27.56 -30.68
N ASP A 193 -18.84 28.29 -30.42
CA ASP A 193 -19.93 27.88 -29.53
C ASP A 193 -21.16 27.30 -30.27
N LYS A 194 -21.10 27.16 -31.61
CA LYS A 194 -22.20 26.61 -32.44
C LYS A 194 -22.04 25.11 -32.72
N ASP A 195 -23.13 24.40 -32.96
CA ASP A 195 -23.14 22.98 -33.40
C ASP A 195 -22.25 22.04 -32.55
N LEU A 196 -22.20 22.32 -31.25
CA LEU A 196 -21.38 21.57 -30.29
C LEU A 196 -21.97 20.18 -30.02
N ARG A 197 -21.09 19.20 -29.82
CA ARG A 197 -21.48 17.92 -29.23
C ARG A 197 -22.07 18.18 -27.86
N ALA A 198 -23.09 17.41 -27.49
CA ALA A 198 -23.61 17.44 -26.14
C ALA A 198 -22.47 17.14 -25.16
N LYS A 199 -22.40 17.93 -24.09
CA LYS A 199 -21.35 17.80 -23.10
C LYS A 199 -21.49 16.44 -22.42
N ILE A 200 -20.42 15.66 -22.42
CA ILE A 200 -20.38 14.37 -21.72
C ILE A 200 -20.68 14.62 -20.25
N PHE A 201 -21.63 13.85 -19.72
CA PHE A 201 -21.96 13.89 -18.32
C PHE A 201 -20.82 13.32 -17.48
N GLY A 202 -20.34 14.11 -16.53
CA GLY A 202 -19.45 13.65 -15.48
C GLY A 202 -20.21 13.50 -14.17
N LEU A 203 -19.93 12.42 -13.44
CA LEU A 203 -20.46 12.21 -12.10
C LEU A 203 -20.15 13.39 -11.17
N LYS A 204 -21.04 13.65 -10.20
CA LYS A 204 -20.83 14.70 -9.21
C LYS A 204 -19.72 14.26 -8.25
N ILE A 205 -19.12 15.24 -7.57
CA ILE A 205 -18.05 15.00 -6.58
C ILE A 205 -18.51 14.03 -5.48
N SER A 206 -19.78 14.12 -5.05
CA SER A 206 -20.37 13.20 -4.07
C SER A 206 -20.42 11.75 -4.56
N ASP A 207 -20.76 11.52 -5.83
CA ASP A 207 -20.87 10.18 -6.40
C ASP A 207 -19.47 9.58 -6.61
N MET A 208 -18.52 10.40 -7.07
CA MET A 208 -17.12 10.02 -7.18
C MET A 208 -16.51 9.67 -5.81
N LYS A 209 -16.88 10.43 -4.77
CA LYS A 209 -16.48 10.10 -3.39
C LYS A 209 -17.07 8.76 -2.95
N SER A 210 -18.33 8.49 -3.24
CA SER A 210 -18.97 7.22 -2.87
C SER A 210 -18.30 6.01 -3.54
N LEU A 211 -17.87 6.14 -4.80
CA LEU A 211 -17.04 5.12 -5.48
C LEU A 211 -15.69 4.90 -4.79
N SER A 212 -15.05 5.98 -4.34
CA SER A 212 -13.80 5.93 -3.57
C SER A 212 -14.00 5.24 -2.23
N ASP A 213 -15.04 5.62 -1.49
CA ASP A 213 -15.39 5.05 -0.18
C ASP A 213 -15.66 3.54 -0.30
N ILE A 214 -16.39 3.10 -1.34
CA ILE A 214 -16.59 1.67 -1.63
C ILE A 214 -15.25 0.97 -1.81
N SER A 215 -14.32 1.54 -2.58
CA SER A 215 -13.00 0.95 -2.83
C SER A 215 -12.16 0.85 -1.55
N GLU A 216 -12.26 1.85 -0.66
CA GLU A 216 -11.63 1.83 0.66
C GLU A 216 -12.24 0.74 1.55
N PHE A 217 -13.57 0.64 1.59
CA PHE A 217 -14.29 -0.39 2.35
C PHE A 217 -13.99 -1.80 1.84
N TYR A 218 -13.82 -2.00 0.53
CA TYR A 218 -13.33 -3.25 -0.03
C TYR A 218 -11.93 -3.59 0.49
N SER A 219 -11.00 -2.64 0.39
CA SER A 219 -9.61 -2.82 0.82
C SER A 219 -9.53 -3.15 2.31
N LYS A 220 -10.35 -2.49 3.13
CA LYS A 220 -10.45 -2.74 4.57
C LYS A 220 -10.95 -4.15 4.87
N ALA A 221 -12.03 -4.59 4.25
CA ALA A 221 -12.56 -5.93 4.43
C ALA A 221 -11.57 -7.01 3.94
N ASP A 222 -10.91 -6.79 2.80
CA ASP A 222 -9.90 -7.70 2.28
C ASP A 222 -8.71 -7.83 3.23
N ASN A 223 -8.21 -6.73 3.78
CA ASN A 223 -7.13 -6.74 4.75
C ASN A 223 -7.52 -7.53 6.01
N LEU A 224 -8.71 -7.25 6.58
CA LEU A 224 -9.23 -7.96 7.75
C LEU A 224 -9.38 -9.46 7.52
N LEU A 225 -9.85 -9.87 6.34
CA LEU A 225 -10.03 -11.28 6.02
C LEU A 225 -8.71 -11.99 5.67
N ARG A 226 -7.74 -11.28 5.09
CA ARG A 226 -6.43 -11.83 4.69
C ARG A 226 -5.57 -12.20 5.89
N GLU A 227 -5.73 -11.52 7.01
CA GLU A 227 -5.05 -11.83 8.28
C GLU A 227 -5.58 -13.13 8.92
N LEU A 228 -6.71 -13.66 8.46
CA LEU A 228 -7.33 -14.86 9.00
C LEU A 228 -7.01 -16.10 8.15
N PRO A 229 -6.93 -17.31 8.76
CA PRO A 229 -6.92 -18.55 8.01
C PRO A 229 -8.14 -18.67 7.10
N HIS A 230 -7.97 -19.15 5.87
CA HIS A 230 -9.02 -19.23 4.85
C HIS A 230 -10.35 -19.81 5.35
N LYS A 231 -10.30 -20.91 6.14
CA LYS A 231 -11.50 -21.54 6.74
C LYS A 231 -12.27 -20.58 7.65
N GLN A 232 -11.58 -19.73 8.38
CA GLN A 232 -12.19 -18.74 9.28
C GLN A 232 -12.76 -17.55 8.50
N ALA A 233 -12.03 -17.03 7.52
CA ALA A 233 -12.53 -15.99 6.63
C ALA A 233 -13.82 -16.43 5.91
N LEU A 234 -13.85 -17.68 5.44
CA LEU A 234 -15.05 -18.27 4.84
C LEU A 234 -16.20 -18.38 5.84
N LYS A 235 -15.94 -18.80 7.08
CA LYS A 235 -16.95 -18.88 8.15
C LYS A 235 -17.57 -17.51 8.43
N LEU A 236 -16.77 -16.45 8.53
CA LEU A 236 -17.29 -15.10 8.75
C LEU A 236 -18.18 -14.62 7.60
N LYS A 237 -17.81 -14.93 6.36
CA LYS A 237 -18.68 -14.66 5.19
C LYS A 237 -20.01 -15.40 5.31
N TYR A 238 -20.02 -16.67 5.71
CA TYR A 238 -21.26 -17.41 5.97
C TYR A 238 -22.09 -16.80 7.11
N GLU A 239 -21.46 -16.44 8.23
CA GLU A 239 -22.13 -15.90 9.42
C GLU A 239 -22.78 -14.53 9.18
N TYR A 240 -22.27 -13.73 8.24
CA TYR A 240 -22.88 -12.44 7.91
C TYR A 240 -24.28 -12.60 7.30
N GLY A 241 -24.59 -13.75 6.67
CA GLY A 241 -25.89 -14.05 6.06
C GLY A 241 -26.19 -13.29 4.76
N ASP A 242 -25.69 -12.07 4.64
CA ASP A 242 -25.88 -11.18 3.50
C ASP A 242 -24.70 -11.19 2.52
N TYR A 243 -23.83 -12.19 2.62
CA TYR A 243 -22.74 -12.42 1.68
C TYR A 243 -23.07 -13.66 0.83
N LYS A 244 -23.10 -13.50 -0.50
CA LYS A 244 -23.29 -14.63 -1.42
C LYS A 244 -21.94 -15.28 -1.75
N ILE A 245 -21.76 -16.52 -1.34
CA ILE A 245 -20.56 -17.29 -1.62
C ILE A 245 -20.70 -17.97 -2.99
N GLN A 246 -19.74 -17.71 -3.88
CA GLN A 246 -19.64 -18.41 -5.16
C GLN A 246 -18.31 -19.15 -5.27
N PRO A 247 -18.28 -20.33 -5.91
CA PRO A 247 -17.04 -21.00 -6.23
C PRO A 247 -16.19 -20.10 -7.14
N ARG A 248 -14.95 -19.80 -6.74
CA ARG A 248 -13.92 -19.13 -7.56
C ARG A 248 -14.14 -17.64 -7.89
N GLN A 249 -14.97 -16.90 -7.16
CA GLN A 249 -15.02 -15.44 -7.30
C GLN A 249 -14.17 -14.74 -6.23
N ALA A 250 -13.33 -13.80 -6.69
CA ALA A 250 -12.48 -12.95 -5.85
C ALA A 250 -13.26 -11.78 -5.23
N ASP A 251 -14.35 -11.35 -5.87
CA ASP A 251 -15.06 -10.12 -5.50
C ASP A 251 -16.27 -10.41 -4.60
N TYR A 252 -16.72 -9.39 -3.87
CA TYR A 252 -17.88 -9.51 -2.98
C TYR A 252 -19.18 -9.38 -3.75
N ILE A 253 -20.12 -10.26 -3.44
CA ILE A 253 -21.53 -10.13 -3.82
C ILE A 253 -22.31 -10.04 -2.52
N LEU A 254 -22.86 -8.86 -2.25
CA LEU A 254 -23.69 -8.62 -1.08
C LEU A 254 -25.17 -8.67 -1.49
N GLN A 255 -25.99 -9.28 -0.64
CA GLN A 255 -27.42 -9.50 -0.87
C GLN A 255 -28.29 -8.84 0.20
N ASN A 256 -29.61 -8.88 0.04
CA ASN A 256 -30.57 -8.22 0.93
C ASN A 256 -30.29 -6.71 1.06
N ILE A 257 -30.10 -6.05 -0.08
CA ILE A 257 -29.83 -4.61 -0.17
C ILE A 257 -31.12 -3.87 -0.54
N GLY A 258 -31.44 -2.82 0.23
CA GLY A 258 -32.66 -2.03 0.05
C GLY A 258 -33.96 -2.81 0.33
N GLU A 259 -35.10 -2.15 0.12
CA GLU A 259 -36.43 -2.74 0.33
C GLU A 259 -36.71 -3.91 -0.62
N GLU A 260 -36.15 -3.84 -1.83
CA GLU A 260 -36.31 -4.84 -2.88
C GLU A 260 -35.48 -6.12 -2.63
N LYS A 261 -34.61 -6.11 -1.60
CA LYS A 261 -33.69 -7.20 -1.25
C LYS A 261 -32.83 -7.65 -2.43
N CYS A 262 -32.31 -6.70 -3.19
CA CYS A 262 -31.47 -6.97 -4.34
C CYS A 262 -30.10 -7.52 -3.93
N GLN A 263 -29.39 -8.08 -4.90
CA GLN A 263 -27.98 -8.48 -4.79
C GLN A 263 -27.17 -7.53 -5.67
N ILE A 264 -26.07 -7.03 -5.15
CA ILE A 264 -25.21 -6.11 -5.89
C ILE A 264 -23.82 -6.70 -6.01
N TYR A 265 -23.32 -6.70 -7.24
CA TYR A 265 -21.96 -7.05 -7.60
C TYR A 265 -21.22 -5.80 -8.07
N TYR A 266 -20.12 -5.50 -7.39
CA TYR A 266 -19.24 -4.38 -7.74
C TYR A 266 -17.85 -4.91 -8.06
N LYS A 267 -17.28 -4.47 -9.17
CA LYS A 267 -15.91 -4.85 -9.56
C LYS A 267 -15.20 -3.76 -10.33
N THR A 268 -13.94 -3.53 -9.97
CA THR A 268 -12.99 -2.79 -10.81
C THR A 268 -12.21 -3.75 -11.71
N LEU A 269 -12.20 -3.48 -13.01
CA LEU A 269 -11.56 -4.26 -14.06
C LEU A 269 -10.51 -3.40 -14.79
N GLN A 270 -9.39 -4.02 -15.16
CA GLN A 270 -8.44 -3.42 -16.09
C GLN A 270 -8.73 -3.93 -17.50
N ASN A 271 -8.98 -3.01 -18.42
CA ASN A 271 -9.15 -3.27 -19.84
C ASN A 271 -7.90 -2.81 -20.60
N THR A 272 -7.43 -3.62 -21.54
CA THR A 272 -6.20 -3.35 -22.29
C THR A 272 -6.27 -2.06 -23.12
N ASP A 273 -7.44 -1.75 -23.67
CA ASP A 273 -7.66 -0.64 -24.59
C ASP A 273 -8.15 0.61 -23.88
N GLU A 274 -9.02 0.43 -22.88
CA GLU A 274 -9.72 1.51 -22.18
C GLU A 274 -9.09 1.82 -20.81
N GLY A 275 -8.28 0.92 -20.22
CA GLY A 275 -7.74 1.10 -18.87
C GLY A 275 -8.76 0.73 -17.78
N SER A 276 -8.82 1.52 -16.71
CA SER A 276 -9.61 1.18 -15.52
C SER A 276 -11.10 1.40 -15.73
N LEU A 277 -11.88 0.36 -15.49
CA LEU A 277 -13.34 0.34 -15.55
C LEU A 277 -13.92 -0.17 -14.24
N THR A 278 -15.06 0.36 -13.84
CA THR A 278 -15.82 -0.14 -12.70
C THR A 278 -17.18 -0.60 -13.18
N ARG A 279 -17.59 -1.78 -12.75
CA ARG A 279 -18.86 -2.41 -13.11
C ARG A 279 -19.70 -2.59 -11.85
N LEU A 280 -20.96 -2.20 -11.95
CA LEU A 280 -22.00 -2.40 -10.93
C LEU A 280 -23.12 -3.23 -11.58
N VAL A 281 -23.44 -4.40 -11.05
CA VAL A 281 -24.52 -5.27 -11.57
C VAL A 281 -25.51 -5.54 -10.45
N ILE A 282 -26.80 -5.37 -10.75
CA ILE A 282 -27.89 -5.50 -9.81
C ILE A 282 -28.71 -6.72 -10.21
N TYR A 283 -28.85 -7.65 -9.27
CA TYR A 283 -29.70 -8.81 -9.38
C TYR A 283 -30.91 -8.65 -8.46
N ASP A 284 -32.06 -9.16 -8.86
CA ASP A 284 -33.21 -9.26 -7.98
C ASP A 284 -33.02 -10.36 -6.91
N LYS A 285 -34.06 -10.58 -6.11
CA LYS A 285 -34.11 -11.65 -5.10
C LYS A 285 -34.04 -13.07 -5.70
N ASN A 286 -34.41 -13.25 -6.97
CA ASN A 286 -34.37 -14.54 -7.66
C ASN A 286 -33.00 -14.80 -8.31
N GLY A 287 -32.15 -13.77 -8.40
CA GLY A 287 -30.83 -13.83 -9.04
C GLY A 287 -30.84 -13.44 -10.51
N ASP A 288 -31.94 -12.86 -11.01
CA ASP A 288 -32.05 -12.33 -12.37
C ASP A 288 -31.49 -10.92 -12.41
N ILE A 289 -30.80 -10.57 -13.50
CA ILE A 289 -30.22 -9.23 -13.68
C ILE A 289 -31.35 -8.26 -13.99
N VAL A 290 -31.53 -7.27 -13.13
CA VAL A 290 -32.51 -6.20 -13.34
C VAL A 290 -31.86 -4.93 -13.86
N ASP A 291 -30.59 -4.69 -13.49
CA ASP A 291 -29.88 -3.52 -13.95
C ASP A 291 -28.35 -3.66 -13.93
N GLY A 292 -27.66 -2.71 -14.57
CA GLY A 292 -26.21 -2.69 -14.57
C GLY A 292 -25.60 -1.43 -15.18
N PHE A 293 -24.45 -1.06 -14.63
CA PHE A 293 -23.72 0.15 -14.98
C PHE A 293 -22.24 -0.15 -15.21
N LEU A 294 -21.66 0.60 -16.15
CA LEU A 294 -20.22 0.60 -16.41
C LEU A 294 -19.70 2.04 -16.32
N ILE A 295 -18.67 2.23 -15.52
CA ILE A 295 -18.08 3.53 -15.19
C ILE A 295 -16.62 3.53 -15.66
N LYS A 296 -16.25 4.57 -16.41
CA LYS A 296 -14.88 4.81 -16.86
C LYS A 296 -14.18 5.79 -15.93
N ASP A 297 -12.98 5.42 -15.48
CA ASP A 297 -12.11 6.26 -14.62
C ASP A 297 -12.80 6.81 -13.36
N GLY A 298 -13.81 6.11 -12.86
CA GLY A 298 -14.64 6.55 -11.73
C GLY A 298 -15.45 7.82 -11.98
N LYS A 299 -15.59 8.28 -13.24
CA LYS A 299 -16.13 9.60 -13.57
C LYS A 299 -17.24 9.59 -14.62
N TYR A 300 -17.17 8.73 -15.63
CA TYR A 300 -18.08 8.78 -16.78
C TYR A 300 -18.91 7.50 -16.89
N LEU A 301 -20.23 7.65 -17.02
CA LEU A 301 -21.14 6.52 -17.25
C LEU A 301 -21.16 6.14 -18.74
N VAL A 302 -20.97 4.85 -19.02
CA VAL A 302 -20.97 4.31 -20.38
C VAL A 302 -22.41 4.07 -20.84
N SER A 303 -22.81 4.70 -21.95
CA SER A 303 -24.17 4.67 -22.49
C SER A 303 -24.50 3.44 -23.33
N ASN A 304 -23.51 2.85 -23.99
CA ASN A 304 -23.69 1.63 -24.79
C ASN A 304 -23.37 0.34 -24.01
N PHE A 305 -23.42 0.39 -22.68
CA PHE A 305 -23.23 -0.80 -21.86
C PHE A 305 -24.49 -1.68 -21.89
N ASN A 306 -24.32 -2.96 -22.24
CA ASN A 306 -25.43 -3.90 -22.27
C ASN A 306 -25.63 -4.52 -20.89
N LYS A 307 -26.65 -4.07 -20.16
CA LYS A 307 -26.98 -4.60 -18.83
C LYS A 307 -27.36 -6.09 -18.84
N ASN A 308 -27.99 -6.58 -19.92
CA ASN A 308 -28.37 -7.99 -20.06
C ASN A 308 -27.17 -8.91 -20.34
N ASN A 309 -26.04 -8.34 -20.77
CA ASN A 309 -24.80 -9.07 -20.99
C ASN A 309 -23.60 -8.30 -20.44
N PHE A 310 -23.62 -8.11 -19.12
CA PHE A 310 -22.64 -7.32 -18.39
C PHE A 310 -21.19 -7.80 -18.56
N SER A 311 -20.97 -9.06 -18.96
CA SER A 311 -19.63 -9.62 -19.21
C SER A 311 -18.94 -8.97 -20.40
N ILE A 312 -19.69 -8.50 -21.40
CA ILE A 312 -19.15 -7.91 -22.62
C ILE A 312 -18.92 -6.41 -22.41
N ILE A 313 -17.66 -5.98 -22.57
CA ILE A 313 -17.31 -4.56 -22.63
C ILE A 313 -17.44 -4.13 -24.10
N PRO A 314 -18.15 -3.03 -24.40
CA PRO A 314 -18.24 -2.55 -25.77
C PRO A 314 -16.85 -2.28 -26.36
N PRO A 315 -16.58 -2.64 -27.64
CA PRO A 315 -15.28 -2.41 -28.28
C PRO A 315 -14.88 -0.93 -28.36
N LYS A 316 -15.87 -0.04 -28.28
CA LYS A 316 -15.71 1.40 -28.23
C LYS A 316 -16.73 1.97 -27.25
N LEU A 317 -16.25 2.59 -26.19
CA LEU A 317 -17.13 3.18 -25.18
C LEU A 317 -17.76 4.48 -25.71
N THR A 318 -19.06 4.59 -25.50
CA THR A 318 -19.80 5.86 -25.63
C THR A 318 -20.30 6.26 -24.26
N PHE A 319 -20.47 7.55 -24.03
CA PHE A 319 -20.82 8.09 -22.71
C PHE A 319 -22.13 8.86 -22.82
N TYR A 320 -22.89 8.84 -21.72
CA TYR A 320 -24.06 9.69 -21.61
C TYR A 320 -23.66 11.17 -21.64
N ASP A 321 -24.52 11.99 -22.20
CA ASP A 321 -24.44 13.44 -22.15
C ASP A 321 -25.36 14.00 -21.06
N GLU A 322 -25.21 15.28 -20.72
CA GLU A 322 -25.99 15.94 -19.66
C GLU A 322 -27.52 15.88 -19.88
N ASN A 323 -28.00 15.67 -21.11
CA ASN A 323 -29.42 15.56 -21.41
C ASN A 323 -29.91 14.10 -21.36
N SER A 324 -29.16 13.16 -21.93
CA SER A 324 -29.56 11.74 -21.99
C SER A 324 -29.40 10.99 -20.67
N VAL A 325 -28.57 11.48 -19.76
CA VAL A 325 -28.27 10.78 -18.49
C VAL A 325 -29.41 10.83 -17.46
N ARG A 326 -30.41 11.71 -17.65
CA ARG A 326 -31.39 12.09 -16.60
C ARG A 326 -32.18 10.92 -16.02
N GLU A 327 -32.46 9.91 -16.84
CA GLU A 327 -33.23 8.72 -16.42
C GLU A 327 -32.36 7.69 -15.68
N VAL A 328 -31.04 7.71 -15.90
CA VAL A 328 -30.11 6.66 -15.46
C VAL A 328 -29.41 7.02 -14.14
N VAL A 329 -29.06 8.29 -13.96
CA VAL A 329 -28.31 8.75 -12.76
C VAL A 329 -29.04 8.46 -11.45
N PRO A 330 -30.36 8.72 -11.30
CA PRO A 330 -31.03 8.53 -10.02
C PRO A 330 -30.92 7.09 -9.50
N GLU A 331 -31.18 6.09 -10.36
CA GLU A 331 -31.06 4.68 -9.99
C GLU A 331 -29.61 4.28 -9.71
N PHE A 332 -28.67 4.73 -10.56
CA PHE A 332 -27.24 4.50 -10.33
C PHE A 332 -26.78 4.99 -8.95
N CYS A 333 -27.08 6.25 -8.61
CA CYS A 333 -26.72 6.85 -7.33
C CYS A 333 -27.38 6.13 -6.15
N ARG A 334 -28.64 5.71 -6.31
CA ARG A 334 -29.36 4.93 -5.28
C ARG A 334 -28.65 3.61 -5.00
N TYR A 335 -28.35 2.82 -6.04
CA TYR A 335 -27.67 1.54 -5.86
C TYR A 335 -26.25 1.69 -5.31
N LEU A 336 -25.54 2.74 -5.73
CA LEU A 336 -24.21 3.04 -5.22
C LEU A 336 -24.22 3.30 -3.71
N GLU A 337 -25.16 4.13 -3.23
CA GLU A 337 -25.28 4.46 -1.81
C GLU A 337 -25.74 3.24 -0.99
N LEU A 338 -26.74 2.52 -1.46
CA LEU A 338 -27.20 1.28 -0.80
C LEU A 338 -26.09 0.24 -0.69
N TYR A 339 -25.27 0.09 -1.74
CA TYR A 339 -24.15 -0.83 -1.73
C TYR A 339 -23.06 -0.40 -0.76
N LYS A 340 -22.71 0.89 -0.78
CA LYS A 340 -21.75 1.49 0.17
C LYS A 340 -22.15 1.23 1.62
N GLN A 341 -23.42 1.46 1.97
CA GLN A 341 -23.95 1.19 3.30
C GLN A 341 -23.82 -0.28 3.67
N LYS A 342 -24.20 -1.19 2.77
CA LYS A 342 -24.10 -2.64 3.04
C LYS A 342 -22.66 -3.11 3.24
N LEU A 343 -21.72 -2.51 2.51
CA LEU A 343 -20.30 -2.83 2.62
C LEU A 343 -19.67 -2.25 3.90
N ASP A 344 -20.12 -1.08 4.36
CA ASP A 344 -19.76 -0.55 5.68
C ASP A 344 -20.31 -1.44 6.81
N ASP A 345 -21.56 -1.90 6.70
CA ASP A 345 -22.16 -2.85 7.64
C ASP A 345 -21.38 -4.17 7.69
N PHE A 346 -20.94 -4.68 6.53
CA PHE A 346 -20.09 -5.86 6.46
C PHE A 346 -18.73 -5.61 7.15
N ASN A 347 -18.10 -4.45 6.92
CA ASN A 347 -16.86 -4.07 7.60
C ASN A 347 -17.04 -3.98 9.12
N LYS A 348 -18.12 -3.35 9.61
CA LYS A 348 -18.44 -3.29 11.04
C LYS A 348 -18.68 -4.68 11.61
N PHE A 349 -19.37 -5.56 10.89
CA PHE A 349 -19.54 -6.95 11.27
C PHE A 349 -18.19 -7.67 11.40
N LEU A 350 -17.31 -7.55 10.40
CA LEU A 350 -15.97 -8.15 10.44
C LEU A 350 -15.15 -7.62 11.61
N LEU A 351 -15.11 -6.30 11.80
CA LEU A 351 -14.43 -5.67 12.92
C LEU A 351 -14.98 -6.16 14.25
N ASN A 352 -16.30 -6.19 14.42
CA ASN A 352 -16.93 -6.68 15.64
C ASN A 352 -16.64 -8.16 15.87
N LYS A 353 -16.66 -9.01 14.85
CA LYS A 353 -16.40 -10.45 14.99
C LYS A 353 -14.93 -10.77 15.22
N ILE A 354 -14.03 -10.04 14.58
CA ILE A 354 -12.58 -10.15 14.80
C ILE A 354 -12.24 -9.58 16.17
N ALA A 355 -12.82 -8.44 16.54
CA ALA A 355 -12.71 -7.87 17.89
C ALA A 355 -13.39 -8.73 18.95
N GLN A 356 -14.45 -9.48 18.67
CA GLN A 356 -15.06 -10.49 19.56
C GLN A 356 -14.30 -11.81 19.60
N LYS A 357 -13.37 -12.04 18.66
CA LYS A 357 -12.40 -13.14 18.71
C LYS A 357 -11.10 -12.73 19.41
N ASN A 358 -10.76 -11.44 19.33
CA ASN A 358 -9.60 -10.83 19.98
C ASN A 358 -9.95 -10.27 21.36
N MET A 359 -11.22 -9.99 21.62
CA MET A 359 -11.84 -10.01 22.94
C MET A 359 -12.18 -11.47 23.21
N PRO A 360 -11.85 -12.00 24.39
CA PRO A 360 -12.20 -13.37 24.73
C PRO A 360 -13.72 -13.47 24.79
N ASN A 361 -14.36 -14.05 23.77
CA ASN A 361 -15.74 -14.52 23.88
C ASN A 361 -15.75 -15.70 24.89
N GLU A 362 -16.01 -15.30 26.14
CA GLU A 362 -16.44 -16.09 27.30
C GLU A 362 -15.63 -17.34 27.61
N ILE A 363 -14.34 -17.15 27.95
CA ILE A 363 -13.90 -17.79 29.19
C ILE A 363 -14.41 -16.84 30.27
N LEU A 364 -15.49 -17.23 30.95
CA LEU A 364 -15.91 -16.54 32.18
C LEU A 364 -14.65 -16.33 33.02
N GLN A 365 -14.42 -15.10 33.48
CA GLN A 365 -13.38 -14.87 34.49
C GLN A 365 -13.66 -15.85 35.62
N ASP A 366 -12.74 -16.79 35.82
CA ASP A 366 -12.89 -17.71 36.93
C ASP A 366 -12.85 -16.88 38.21
N LYS A 367 -13.98 -16.87 38.93
CA LYS A 367 -14.19 -15.97 40.08
C LYS A 367 -13.14 -16.23 41.18
N LYS A 368 -12.63 -17.46 41.29
CA LYS A 368 -11.63 -17.83 42.28
C LYS A 368 -10.25 -17.30 41.89
N LEU A 369 -9.89 -17.43 40.62
CA LEU A 369 -8.67 -16.89 40.02
C LEU A 369 -8.63 -15.36 40.07
N LEU A 370 -9.72 -14.70 39.66
CA LEU A 370 -9.85 -13.24 39.67
C LEU A 370 -9.70 -12.67 41.08
N LYS A 371 -10.41 -13.25 42.06
CA LYS A 371 -10.36 -12.79 43.46
C LYS A 371 -8.93 -12.82 44.03
N ASN A 372 -8.20 -13.91 43.80
CA ASN A 372 -6.82 -14.02 44.29
C ASN A 372 -5.86 -13.14 43.48
N PHE A 373 -6.06 -13.05 42.17
CA PHE A 373 -5.28 -12.20 41.28
C PHE A 373 -5.37 -10.72 41.66
N ASP A 374 -6.58 -10.19 41.87
CA ASP A 374 -6.80 -8.77 42.19
C ASP A 374 -6.13 -8.42 43.52
N LYS A 375 -6.33 -9.25 44.55
CA LYS A 375 -5.67 -9.08 45.86
C LYS A 375 -4.15 -9.09 45.76
N ILE A 376 -3.57 -10.05 45.02
CA ILE A 376 -2.13 -10.10 44.82
C ILE A 376 -1.66 -8.84 44.09
N SER A 377 -2.37 -8.40 43.05
CA SER A 377 -1.97 -7.23 42.25
C SER A 377 -2.04 -5.92 43.06
N GLU A 378 -3.04 -5.78 43.92
CA GLU A 378 -3.19 -4.69 44.88
C GLU A 378 -2.02 -4.68 45.86
N ILE A 379 -1.80 -5.78 46.60
CA ILE A 379 -0.71 -5.90 47.58
C ILE A 379 0.67 -5.68 46.93
N TYR A 380 0.88 -6.23 45.73
CA TYR A 380 2.12 -6.04 44.98
C TYR A 380 2.36 -4.56 44.69
N SER A 381 1.31 -3.84 44.27
CA SER A 381 1.40 -2.43 43.92
C SER A 381 1.65 -1.57 45.16
N ASP A 382 0.91 -1.80 46.25
CA ASP A 382 1.12 -1.17 47.56
C ASP A 382 2.57 -1.32 48.05
N LEU A 383 3.09 -2.56 48.03
CA LEU A 383 4.44 -2.85 48.45
C LEU A 383 5.49 -2.20 47.54
N THR A 384 5.22 -2.16 46.23
CA THR A 384 6.12 -1.53 45.26
C THR A 384 6.19 -0.02 45.46
N GLU A 385 5.04 0.64 45.61
CA GLU A 385 4.96 2.08 45.90
C GLU A 385 5.63 2.43 47.23
N LYS A 386 5.34 1.65 48.28
CA LYS A 386 6.00 1.81 49.58
C LYS A 386 7.52 1.65 49.48
N PHE A 387 8.01 0.68 48.70
CA PHE A 387 9.44 0.48 48.50
C PHE A 387 10.11 1.54 47.62
N ILE A 388 9.38 2.19 46.71
CA ILE A 388 9.86 3.36 45.97
C ILE A 388 10.17 4.51 46.94
N SER A 389 9.35 4.69 47.99
CA SER A 389 9.60 5.70 49.03
C SER A 389 10.77 5.36 49.97
N TYR A 390 11.32 4.14 49.92
CA TYR A 390 12.42 3.69 50.78
C TYR A 390 13.75 3.70 50.01
N ASN A 391 14.85 3.98 50.71
CA ASN A 391 16.19 3.77 50.15
C ASN A 391 16.43 2.25 49.89
N PRO A 392 17.06 1.86 48.75
CA PRO A 392 17.40 0.47 48.41
C PRO A 392 18.06 -0.36 49.53
N VAL A 393 18.92 0.25 50.36
CA VAL A 393 19.59 -0.44 51.48
C VAL A 393 18.56 -0.86 52.55
N LYS A 394 17.58 0.00 52.84
CA LYS A 394 16.51 -0.26 53.80
C LYS A 394 15.60 -1.37 53.29
N VAL A 395 15.22 -1.33 52.01
CA VAL A 395 14.42 -2.38 51.36
C VAL A 395 15.15 -3.72 51.38
N SER A 396 16.45 -3.72 51.06
CA SER A 396 17.27 -4.94 51.09
C SER A 396 17.38 -5.53 52.49
N LYS A 397 17.61 -4.71 53.53
CA LYS A 397 17.62 -5.18 54.92
C LYS A 397 16.28 -5.79 55.31
N LEU A 398 15.17 -5.09 55.04
CA LEU A 398 13.81 -5.54 55.36
C LEU A 398 13.50 -6.90 54.71
N LYS A 399 13.75 -7.03 53.40
CA LYS A 399 13.59 -8.30 52.67
C LYS A 399 14.45 -9.41 53.26
N ASN A 400 15.74 -9.16 53.49
CA ASN A 400 16.67 -10.16 54.00
C ASN A 400 16.44 -10.56 55.47
N SER A 401 15.73 -9.73 56.24
CA SER A 401 15.33 -10.01 57.61
C SER A 401 14.01 -10.78 57.71
N TYR A 402 13.24 -10.87 56.63
CA TYR A 402 12.04 -11.69 56.58
C TYR A 402 12.42 -13.17 56.38
N GLN A 403 12.02 -14.02 57.33
CA GLN A 403 12.43 -15.42 57.42
C GLN A 403 12.13 -16.25 56.16
N ASN A 404 10.99 -15.96 55.51
CA ASN A 404 10.54 -16.68 54.32
C ASN A 404 11.01 -16.02 53.03
N TRP A 405 11.87 -15.00 53.07
CA TRP A 405 12.36 -14.36 51.85
C TRP A 405 13.24 -15.31 51.03
N ASN A 406 12.91 -15.47 49.74
CA ASN A 406 13.73 -16.24 48.81
C ASN A 406 14.61 -15.30 47.97
N LYS A 407 15.94 -15.43 48.12
CA LYS A 407 16.94 -14.61 47.41
C LYS A 407 17.30 -15.15 46.03
N ASP A 408 16.98 -16.41 45.75
CA ASP A 408 17.42 -17.12 44.55
C ASP A 408 16.50 -16.88 43.34
N ASN A 409 15.26 -16.39 43.58
CA ASN A 409 14.30 -16.10 42.53
C ASN A 409 14.41 -14.65 42.04
N PHE A 410 14.87 -14.51 40.78
CA PHE A 410 14.79 -13.38 39.84
C PHE A 410 14.90 -11.95 40.43
N GLN A 411 15.90 -11.16 39.97
CA GLN A 411 16.18 -9.77 40.39
C GLN A 411 15.02 -8.76 40.26
N ARG A 412 13.86 -9.16 39.72
CA ARG A 412 12.67 -8.34 39.53
C ARG A 412 11.48 -9.14 40.07
N GLY A 413 10.86 -8.68 41.17
CA GLY A 413 9.67 -9.31 41.79
C GLY A 413 9.77 -9.53 43.30
N PHE A 414 8.80 -10.29 43.84
CA PHE A 414 8.79 -10.81 45.21
C PHE A 414 8.88 -12.33 45.19
N GLY A 415 9.74 -12.91 46.03
CA GLY A 415 9.98 -14.36 46.10
C GLY A 415 9.96 -14.85 47.54
N PHE A 416 9.27 -15.94 47.79
CA PHE A 416 9.02 -16.49 49.12
C PHE A 416 9.28 -18.00 49.17
N LYS A 417 9.82 -18.47 50.28
CA LYS A 417 9.88 -19.89 50.63
C LYS A 417 8.55 -20.29 51.26
N THR A 418 7.93 -21.35 50.75
CA THR A 418 6.62 -21.84 51.23
C THR A 418 6.72 -23.23 51.86
N GLY A 419 7.90 -23.85 51.84
CA GLY A 419 8.22 -25.14 52.46
C GLY A 419 9.71 -25.46 52.35
N SER A 420 10.12 -26.64 52.81
CA SER A 420 11.54 -27.06 52.88
C SER A 420 12.25 -26.98 51.53
N ASN A 421 11.56 -27.38 50.45
CA ASN A 421 12.05 -27.37 49.06
C ASN A 421 11.08 -26.65 48.11
N GLU A 422 10.19 -25.81 48.63
CA GLU A 422 9.17 -25.11 47.85
C GLU A 422 9.32 -23.60 47.92
N ALA A 423 9.16 -22.93 46.79
CA ALA A 423 9.13 -21.50 46.71
C ALA A 423 8.11 -21.00 45.70
N VAL A 424 7.58 -19.81 45.94
CA VAL A 424 6.72 -19.08 45.01
C VAL A 424 7.33 -17.72 44.70
N SER A 425 7.19 -17.24 43.48
CA SER A 425 7.56 -15.88 43.11
C SER A 425 6.51 -15.21 42.24
N ILE A 426 6.38 -13.90 42.43
CA ILE A 426 5.37 -13.06 41.81
C ILE A 426 6.10 -11.92 41.11
N LEU A 427 5.79 -11.71 39.84
CA LEU A 427 6.33 -10.62 39.03
C LEU A 427 5.22 -9.96 38.23
N LYS A 428 5.06 -8.64 38.40
CA LYS A 428 4.22 -7.81 37.52
C LYS A 428 4.96 -7.53 36.21
N MET A 429 4.37 -7.96 35.10
CA MET A 429 4.94 -7.84 33.77
C MET A 429 4.53 -6.52 33.11
N LYS A 430 5.33 -5.98 32.18
CA LYS A 430 4.95 -4.81 31.39
C LYS A 430 4.14 -5.25 30.17
N GLY A 431 2.86 -4.90 30.11
CA GLY A 431 1.96 -5.13 28.97
C GLY A 431 1.55 -3.82 28.26
N GLY A 432 0.51 -3.87 27.43
CA GLY A 432 -0.11 -2.68 26.83
C GLY A 432 -0.86 -1.83 27.85
N GLU A 433 -1.40 -0.67 27.42
CA GLU A 433 -2.07 0.30 28.31
C GLU A 433 -3.24 -0.27 29.13
N SER A 434 -3.89 -1.35 28.67
CA SER A 434 -5.03 -2.01 29.32
C SER A 434 -4.71 -3.34 30.02
N ASP A 435 -3.45 -3.79 30.01
CA ASP A 435 -3.09 -5.12 30.50
C ASP A 435 -2.58 -5.11 31.95
N ASN A 436 -3.26 -5.82 32.86
CA ASN A 436 -2.73 -6.13 34.19
C ASN A 436 -2.23 -7.58 34.19
N ILE A 437 -0.91 -7.76 34.10
CA ILE A 437 -0.30 -9.08 33.90
C ILE A 437 0.57 -9.46 35.09
N LEU A 438 0.28 -10.61 35.70
CA LEU A 438 1.13 -11.24 36.71
C LEU A 438 1.71 -12.54 36.16
N ARG A 439 3.02 -12.72 36.39
CA ARG A 439 3.71 -13.99 36.23
C ARG A 439 3.98 -14.58 37.60
N ILE A 440 3.44 -15.77 37.85
CA ILE A 440 3.66 -16.53 39.08
C ILE A 440 4.52 -17.75 38.74
N CYS A 441 5.59 -17.97 39.50
CA CYS A 441 6.42 -19.15 39.37
C CYS A 441 6.41 -19.93 40.66
N PHE A 442 6.05 -21.21 40.58
CA PHE A 442 6.20 -22.19 41.64
C PHE A 442 7.44 -23.02 41.38
N SER A 443 8.28 -23.19 42.40
CA SER A 443 9.51 -23.97 42.36
C SER A 443 9.43 -25.07 43.39
N GLN A 444 9.66 -26.32 42.97
CA GLN A 444 9.70 -27.48 43.85
C GLN A 444 10.91 -28.34 43.48
N ASN A 445 11.81 -28.59 44.45
CA ASN A 445 13.06 -29.34 44.23
C ASN A 445 13.93 -28.79 43.08
N GLY A 446 13.85 -27.48 42.81
CA GLY A 446 14.59 -26.82 41.72
C GLY A 446 13.91 -26.83 40.35
N GLU A 447 12.80 -27.55 40.20
CA GLU A 447 11.97 -27.49 38.99
C GLU A 447 11.01 -26.31 39.06
N ASN A 448 10.92 -25.53 37.98
CA ASN A 448 10.11 -24.31 37.92
C ASN A 448 8.91 -24.50 36.99
N LYS A 449 7.72 -24.18 37.51
CA LYS A 449 6.47 -24.10 36.76
C LYS A 449 5.95 -22.67 36.78
N TYR A 450 5.74 -22.09 35.60
CA TYR A 450 5.30 -20.72 35.46
C TYR A 450 3.83 -20.64 35.04
N PHE A 451 3.14 -19.62 35.52
CA PHE A 451 1.78 -19.26 35.14
C PHE A 451 1.76 -17.79 34.77
N LEU A 452 1.14 -17.47 33.65
CA LEU A 452 0.92 -16.09 33.23
C LEU A 452 -0.58 -15.80 33.29
N ILE A 453 -0.96 -14.77 34.05
CA ILE A 453 -2.36 -14.41 34.30
C ILE A 453 -2.55 -12.96 33.86
N ASN A 454 -3.52 -12.72 32.97
CA ASN A 454 -3.90 -11.38 32.49
C ASN A 454 -5.34 -11.09 32.92
N ASN A 455 -5.56 -10.03 33.71
CA ASN A 455 -6.90 -9.63 34.19
C ASN A 455 -7.73 -10.81 34.74
N GLY A 456 -7.10 -11.67 35.55
CA GLY A 456 -7.73 -12.86 36.14
C GLY A 456 -7.86 -14.08 35.22
N MET A 457 -7.38 -14.03 33.97
CA MET A 457 -7.46 -15.14 33.01
C MET A 457 -6.10 -15.83 32.82
N LEU A 458 -6.06 -17.17 32.88
CA LEU A 458 -4.84 -17.94 32.69
C LEU A 458 -4.47 -18.04 31.20
N VAL A 459 -3.26 -17.61 30.83
CA VAL A 459 -2.74 -17.64 29.46
C VAL A 459 -2.20 -19.03 29.11
N GLN A 460 -2.85 -19.70 28.16
CA GLN A 460 -2.54 -21.05 27.68
C GLN A 460 -1.28 -21.10 26.81
N ASN A 461 -1.09 -20.13 25.92
CA ASN A 461 0.04 -20.11 24.98
C ASN A 461 1.32 -19.50 25.58
N PHE A 462 1.47 -19.53 26.90
CA PHE A 462 2.65 -19.01 27.59
C PHE A 462 3.84 -19.97 27.47
N ASN A 463 4.99 -19.46 27.03
CA ASN A 463 6.17 -20.28 26.81
C ASN A 463 6.98 -20.46 28.11
N GLN A 464 6.89 -21.65 28.71
CA GLN A 464 7.61 -22.02 29.93
C GLN A 464 9.14 -21.95 29.79
N LYS A 465 9.67 -22.18 28.58
CA LYS A 465 11.12 -22.16 28.30
C LYS A 465 11.67 -20.73 28.23
N TYR A 466 10.82 -19.77 27.86
CA TYR A 466 11.17 -18.35 27.75
C TYR A 466 10.23 -17.49 28.59
N PRO A 467 10.26 -17.62 29.94
CA PRO A 467 9.27 -17.03 30.83
C PRO A 467 9.35 -15.49 30.93
N SER A 468 10.30 -14.86 30.24
CA SER A 468 10.42 -13.41 30.11
C SER A 468 9.65 -12.85 28.90
N LEU A 469 9.25 -13.70 27.95
CA LEU A 469 8.55 -13.29 26.72
C LEU A 469 7.05 -13.45 26.90
N ILE A 470 6.32 -12.36 26.70
CA ILE A 470 4.85 -12.34 26.68
C ILE A 470 4.41 -12.65 25.23
N PRO A 471 3.42 -13.54 25.02
CA PRO A 471 2.86 -13.76 23.68
C PRO A 471 2.30 -12.46 23.08
N GLU A 472 2.52 -12.24 21.78
CA GLU A 472 1.96 -11.06 21.07
C GLU A 472 0.43 -11.09 21.02
N VAL A 473 -0.16 -12.29 21.02
CA VAL A 473 -1.61 -12.51 21.09
C VAL A 473 -1.88 -13.55 22.19
N PHE A 474 -2.71 -13.19 23.17
CA PHE A 474 -3.08 -14.10 24.26
C PHE A 474 -4.10 -15.15 23.81
N LYS A 475 -3.82 -16.41 24.14
CA LYS A 475 -4.82 -17.49 24.15
C LYS A 475 -5.04 -17.89 25.60
N TYR A 476 -6.29 -18.00 26.01
CA TYR A 476 -6.65 -18.29 27.39
C TYR A 476 -7.06 -19.75 27.57
N SER A 477 -6.85 -20.26 28.78
CA SER A 477 -7.16 -21.64 29.15
C SER A 477 -8.66 -21.78 29.44
N SER A 478 -9.25 -22.90 29.03
CA SER A 478 -10.61 -23.31 29.38
C SER A 478 -10.74 -23.70 30.87
N GLU A 479 -11.97 -23.81 31.40
CA GLU A 479 -12.22 -24.22 32.80
C GLU A 479 -11.58 -25.57 33.16
N GLU A 480 -11.65 -26.54 32.24
CA GLU A 480 -11.03 -27.87 32.41
C GLU A 480 -9.49 -27.77 32.48
N GLU A 481 -8.89 -26.99 31.59
CA GLU A 481 -7.44 -26.75 31.58
C GLU A 481 -6.99 -26.02 32.85
N ILE A 482 -7.76 -25.03 33.32
CA ILE A 482 -7.48 -24.32 34.57
C ILE A 482 -7.51 -25.29 35.75
N SER A 483 -8.55 -26.11 35.85
CA SER A 483 -8.73 -27.11 36.92
C SER A 483 -7.58 -28.11 36.95
N ASN A 484 -7.09 -28.53 35.78
CA ASN A 484 -5.97 -29.47 35.64
C ASN A 484 -4.59 -28.81 35.73
N SER A 485 -4.50 -27.48 35.69
CA SER A 485 -3.22 -26.76 35.67
C SER A 485 -2.51 -26.72 37.04
N GLY A 486 -3.26 -26.89 38.14
CA GLY A 486 -2.78 -26.66 39.51
C GLY A 486 -2.59 -25.18 39.87
N VAL A 487 -3.06 -24.24 39.04
CA VAL A 487 -2.86 -22.79 39.26
C VAL A 487 -3.50 -22.27 40.56
N TYR A 488 -4.62 -22.87 41.00
CA TYR A 488 -5.33 -22.42 42.21
C TYR A 488 -4.47 -22.55 43.46
N GLU A 489 -3.86 -23.71 43.67
CA GLU A 489 -3.00 -23.96 44.83
C GLU A 489 -1.78 -23.02 44.84
N VAL A 490 -1.22 -22.79 43.64
CA VAL A 490 -0.08 -21.88 43.47
C VAL A 490 -0.46 -20.43 43.76
N LEU A 491 -1.64 -19.99 43.32
CA LEU A 491 -2.18 -18.66 43.62
C LEU A 491 -2.49 -18.47 45.09
N GLU A 492 -3.06 -19.47 45.76
CA GLU A 492 -3.33 -19.41 47.21
C GLU A 492 -2.02 -19.33 48.00
N LYS A 493 -0.99 -20.13 47.64
CA LYS A 493 0.35 -20.02 48.22
C LYS A 493 0.98 -18.65 47.96
N ALA A 494 0.83 -18.11 46.76
CA ALA A 494 1.33 -16.77 46.40
C ALA A 494 0.65 -15.66 47.21
N LEU A 495 -0.69 -15.72 47.32
CA LEU A 495 -1.49 -14.76 48.08
C LEU A 495 -1.13 -14.79 49.57
N SER A 496 -1.11 -15.97 50.18
CA SER A 496 -0.76 -16.12 51.60
C SER A 496 0.65 -15.60 51.89
N ALA A 497 1.62 -15.89 51.03
CA ALA A 497 2.99 -15.43 51.21
C ALA A 497 3.15 -13.92 51.05
N ILE A 498 2.46 -13.30 50.08
CA ILE A 498 2.55 -11.84 49.87
C ILE A 498 1.76 -11.06 50.94
N GLU A 499 0.65 -11.60 51.46
CA GLU A 499 -0.11 -11.04 52.59
C GLU A 499 0.71 -11.07 53.90
N ASP A 500 1.37 -12.19 54.20
CA ASP A 500 2.26 -12.29 55.37
C ASP A 500 3.43 -11.30 55.25
N PHE A 501 4.00 -11.16 54.06
CA PHE A 501 5.04 -10.18 53.81
C PHE A 501 4.54 -8.73 53.93
N LYS A 502 3.33 -8.41 53.45
CA LYS A 502 2.71 -7.09 53.67
C LYS A 502 2.57 -6.78 55.16
N THR A 503 2.07 -7.74 55.92
CA THR A 503 1.93 -7.63 57.38
C THR A 503 3.29 -7.41 58.05
N TYR A 504 4.33 -8.14 57.66
CA TYR A 504 5.69 -7.93 58.16
C TYR A 504 6.26 -6.53 57.83
N VAL A 505 5.95 -6.01 56.63
CA VAL A 505 6.40 -4.69 56.18
C VAL A 505 5.65 -3.55 56.90
N GLU A 506 4.41 -3.78 57.33
CA GLU A 506 3.57 -2.81 58.06
C GLU A 506 3.81 -2.85 59.56
N THR A 507 3.94 -4.03 60.14
CA THR A 507 4.23 -4.27 61.56
C THR A 507 5.40 -5.25 61.68
N PRO A 508 6.65 -4.77 61.59
CA PRO A 508 7.80 -5.65 61.71
C PRO A 508 7.86 -6.19 63.14
N VAL A 509 7.50 -7.46 63.32
CA VAL A 509 7.73 -8.16 64.58
C VAL A 509 9.24 -8.23 64.80
N VAL A 510 9.72 -7.64 65.89
CA VAL A 510 11.11 -7.75 66.33
C VAL A 510 11.35 -9.23 66.66
N PRO A 511 12.20 -9.96 65.93
CA PRO A 511 12.53 -11.32 66.33
C PRO A 511 13.22 -11.27 67.70
N PRO A 512 12.93 -12.20 68.63
CA PRO A 512 13.78 -12.39 69.79
C PRO A 512 15.20 -12.62 69.28
N ALA A 513 16.18 -11.94 69.89
CA ALA A 513 17.57 -12.08 69.52
C ALA A 513 17.98 -13.55 69.59
N HIS A 514 18.09 -14.22 68.43
CA HIS A 514 18.76 -15.51 68.36
C HIS A 514 20.22 -15.27 68.75
N LYS A 515 20.56 -15.70 69.98
CA LYS A 515 21.92 -15.83 70.46
C LYS A 515 22.73 -16.54 69.38
N LYS A 516 23.79 -15.87 68.90
CA LYS A 516 24.85 -16.53 68.14
C LYS A 516 25.39 -17.68 68.99
N VAL A 517 25.10 -18.91 68.60
CA VAL A 517 25.88 -20.06 69.04
C VAL A 517 27.10 -20.12 68.12
N ASN A 518 28.27 -19.88 68.71
CA ASN A 518 29.56 -20.08 68.06
C ASN A 518 29.72 -21.55 67.68
N GLN A 519 29.77 -21.84 66.38
CA GLN A 519 30.54 -22.96 65.88
C GLN A 519 31.50 -22.43 64.80
N LYS A 520 32.78 -22.72 65.00
CA LYS A 520 33.89 -22.36 64.10
C LYS A 520 33.59 -22.89 62.69
N PRO A 521 33.75 -22.10 61.62
CA PRO A 521 33.87 -22.66 60.29
C PRO A 521 35.29 -23.20 60.12
N ASP A 522 35.39 -24.48 59.78
CA ASP A 522 36.56 -25.03 59.12
C ASP A 522 36.87 -24.23 57.85
N VAL A 523 38.17 -24.07 57.60
CA VAL A 523 38.72 -23.42 56.42
C VAL A 523 38.38 -24.26 55.19
N ALA A 524 37.40 -23.82 54.40
CA ALA A 524 37.26 -24.23 53.01
C ALA A 524 37.74 -23.07 52.12
N GLU A 525 38.76 -23.35 51.30
CA GLU A 525 39.35 -22.40 50.36
C GLU A 525 38.27 -21.72 49.51
N LYS A 526 38.25 -20.38 49.55
CA LYS A 526 37.37 -19.59 48.69
C LYS A 526 37.88 -19.65 47.25
N THR A 527 37.26 -20.47 46.42
CA THR A 527 37.35 -20.32 44.97
C THR A 527 36.79 -18.95 44.58
N ILE A 528 37.67 -18.05 44.13
CA ILE A 528 37.26 -16.77 43.56
C ILE A 528 36.56 -17.08 42.23
N LYS A 529 35.25 -16.81 42.16
CA LYS A 529 34.48 -16.96 40.91
C LYS A 529 35.20 -16.25 39.76
N LEU A 530 35.46 -16.96 38.65
CA LEU A 530 36.15 -16.45 37.45
C LEU A 530 35.58 -15.10 36.97
N SER A 531 34.26 -14.92 37.08
CA SER A 531 33.56 -13.65 36.78
C SER A 531 34.04 -12.42 37.59
N LYS A 532 34.76 -12.62 38.69
CA LYS A 532 35.31 -11.56 39.55
C LYS A 532 36.79 -11.28 39.28
N THR A 533 37.47 -12.09 38.46
CA THR A 533 38.87 -11.84 38.10
C THR A 533 38.98 -10.61 37.19
N LYS A 534 40.09 -9.90 37.31
CA LYS A 534 40.36 -8.68 36.52
C LYS A 534 40.44 -9.03 35.04
N ASP A 535 40.98 -10.19 34.71
CA ASP A 535 41.20 -10.64 33.33
C ASP A 535 39.88 -10.95 32.61
N TYR A 536 38.93 -11.60 33.30
CA TYR A 536 37.60 -11.84 32.75
C TYR A 536 36.86 -10.52 32.47
N LYS A 537 36.92 -9.56 33.40
CA LYS A 537 36.29 -8.24 33.22
C LYS A 537 36.91 -7.46 32.06
N ASN A 538 38.23 -7.54 31.90
CA ASN A 538 38.93 -6.88 30.79
C ASN A 538 38.56 -7.50 29.45
N LEU A 539 38.54 -8.83 29.35
CA LEU A 539 38.12 -9.55 28.14
C LEU A 539 36.69 -9.18 27.74
N MET A 540 35.75 -9.23 28.69
CA MET A 540 34.35 -8.90 28.40
C MET A 540 34.16 -7.43 27.99
N LYS A 541 34.96 -6.51 28.54
CA LYS A 541 34.96 -5.11 28.13
C LYS A 541 35.47 -4.96 26.69
N GLU A 542 36.56 -5.63 26.34
CA GLU A 542 37.12 -5.61 24.98
C GLU A 542 36.15 -6.20 23.95
N CYS A 543 35.58 -7.38 24.22
CA CYS A 543 34.60 -8.02 23.34
C CYS A 543 33.35 -7.15 23.14
N LYS A 544 32.87 -6.48 24.20
CA LYS A 544 31.71 -5.59 24.11
C LYS A 544 31.98 -4.35 23.27
N THR A 545 33.17 -3.77 23.36
CA THR A 545 33.57 -2.63 22.51
C THR A 545 33.66 -3.04 21.04
N LYS A 546 34.35 -4.16 20.73
CA LYS A 546 34.46 -4.68 19.36
C LYS A 546 33.10 -5.02 18.74
N LEU A 547 32.18 -5.60 19.52
CA LEU A 547 30.82 -5.87 19.07
C LEU A 547 30.05 -4.59 18.75
N GLY A 548 30.17 -3.56 19.60
CA GLY A 548 29.54 -2.25 19.36
C GLY A 548 30.03 -1.59 18.08
N GLU A 549 31.35 -1.59 17.84
CA GLU A 549 31.96 -1.05 16.62
C GLU A 549 31.57 -1.83 15.36
N ALA A 550 31.48 -3.16 15.47
CA ALA A 550 31.06 -4.01 14.35
C ALA A 550 29.58 -3.80 13.99
N MET A 551 28.71 -3.65 15.00
CA MET A 551 27.28 -3.38 14.79
C MET A 551 27.03 -2.02 14.11
N LEU A 552 27.81 -0.99 14.46
CA LEU A 552 27.71 0.33 13.83
C LEU A 552 28.09 0.32 12.34
N ASN A 553 28.90 -0.64 11.90
CA ASN A 553 29.39 -0.75 10.53
C ASN A 553 28.72 -1.89 9.73
N ALA A 554 27.76 -2.60 10.32
CA ALA A 554 27.18 -3.83 9.77
C ALA A 554 26.36 -3.61 8.48
N GLU A 555 25.73 -2.44 8.33
CA GLU A 555 24.96 -2.11 7.12
C GLU A 555 25.85 -1.91 5.88
N ASN A 556 27.11 -1.53 6.07
CA ASN A 556 28.03 -1.19 4.98
C ASN A 556 29.06 -2.30 4.68
N ASN A 557 29.32 -3.23 5.61
CA ASN A 557 30.30 -4.31 5.41
C ASN A 557 30.02 -5.56 6.27
N LEU A 558 29.09 -6.38 5.77
CA LEU A 558 28.66 -7.62 6.42
C LEU A 558 29.79 -8.66 6.59
N GLU A 559 30.75 -8.69 5.67
CA GLU A 559 31.88 -9.62 5.73
C GLU A 559 32.81 -9.28 6.91
N ASN A 560 33.07 -7.98 7.13
CA ASN A 560 33.88 -7.52 8.26
C ASN A 560 33.19 -7.75 9.61
N PHE A 561 31.87 -7.62 9.66
CA PHE A 561 31.07 -7.99 10.83
C PHE A 561 31.27 -9.49 11.18
N ASN A 562 31.13 -10.38 10.20
CA ASN A 562 31.31 -11.82 10.42
C ASN A 562 32.74 -12.18 10.85
N LYS A 563 33.77 -11.53 10.29
CA LYS A 563 35.16 -11.69 10.74
C LYS A 563 35.36 -11.25 12.19
N THR A 564 34.74 -10.13 12.58
CA THR A 564 34.82 -9.62 13.96
C THR A 564 34.12 -10.55 14.95
N MET A 565 32.99 -11.13 14.57
CA MET A 565 32.28 -12.13 15.39
C MET A 565 33.11 -13.41 15.59
N ALA A 566 33.76 -13.90 14.53
CA ALA A 566 34.66 -15.04 14.63
C ALA A 566 35.87 -14.74 15.52
N GLU A 567 36.42 -13.52 15.46
CA GLU A 567 37.53 -13.09 16.32
C GLU A 567 37.12 -13.03 17.79
N ILE A 568 35.96 -12.46 18.11
CA ILE A 568 35.41 -12.41 19.47
C ILE A 568 35.23 -13.83 20.02
N GLN A 569 34.65 -14.72 19.22
CA GLN A 569 34.40 -16.10 19.62
C GLN A 569 35.71 -16.86 19.86
N ARG A 570 36.72 -16.66 19.01
CA ARG A 570 38.07 -17.22 19.21
C ARG A 570 38.70 -16.72 20.52
N LYS A 571 38.66 -15.42 20.80
CA LYS A 571 39.25 -14.86 22.03
C LYS A 571 38.59 -15.38 23.30
N ILE A 572 37.28 -15.53 23.27
CA ILE A 572 36.53 -16.13 24.38
C ILE A 572 36.97 -17.58 24.58
N ASN A 573 37.03 -18.37 23.50
CA ASN A 573 37.44 -19.77 23.57
C ASN A 573 38.90 -19.93 24.06
N GLU A 574 39.83 -19.10 23.59
CA GLU A 574 41.23 -19.11 24.03
C GLU A 574 41.37 -18.78 25.52
N PHE A 575 40.56 -17.86 26.04
CA PHE A 575 40.56 -17.51 27.46
C PHE A 575 40.10 -18.67 28.34
N PHE A 576 39.04 -19.38 27.92
CA PHE A 576 38.52 -20.53 28.65
C PHE A 576 39.45 -21.76 28.54
N GLN A 577 40.09 -21.98 27.39
CA GLN A 577 41.08 -23.05 27.24
C GLN A 577 42.35 -22.83 28.07
N LYS A 578 42.82 -21.57 28.19
CA LYS A 578 43.97 -21.24 29.05
C LYS A 578 43.65 -21.32 30.55
N SER A 579 42.39 -21.22 30.94
CA SER A 579 41.98 -21.34 32.35
C SER A 579 41.71 -22.78 32.79
N ASP A 580 41.55 -23.71 31.85
CA ASP A 580 41.47 -25.16 32.11
C ASP A 580 42.86 -25.84 32.20
N SER A 581 43.96 -25.13 31.89
CA SER A 581 45.33 -25.66 31.84
C SER A 581 46.20 -25.28 33.06
N ASN A 582 45.63 -24.66 34.10
CA ASN A 582 46.32 -24.18 35.30
C ASN A 582 45.71 -24.73 36.59
#